data_AF-A0A098VP14-F1
#
_entry.id   AF-A0A098VP14-F1
#
_cell.length_a   1.000
_cell.length_b   1.000
_cell.length_c   1.000
_cell.angle_alpha   90.00
_cell.angle_beta   90.00
_cell.angle_gamma   90.00
#
_symmetry.space_group_name_H-M   'P 1'
#
loop_
_entity.id
_entity.type
_entity.pdbx_description
1 polymer ?
#
loop_
_entity_poly.entity_id
_entity_poly.type
_entity_poly.pdbx_seq_one_letter_code
_entity_poly.pdbx_strand_id
1 'polypeptide(L)'
;MYNGIGLATPRGSGTNGYVVKNLGHLKPKGNSFKSASYTEMLEDSKPVLRSISQDIVEHNRKREIELKVVQFIEELEVSGKYVSDEIEHKSNAYRERLFELAEKRHTEDKIESEVAFDAKARQNAKFREAFSIKSDIKEGDGFRFMRPEVPNSF
;
A
#
# COMPACT_ATOMS: atom_id res chain seq x y z
N MET A 1 -23.21 3.03 38.63
CA MET A 1 -22.07 3.63 37.87
C MET A 1 -21.42 2.54 37.03
N TYR A 2 -21.21 2.77 35.74
CA TYR A 2 -20.60 1.80 34.82
C TYR A 2 -19.37 2.44 34.17
N ASN A 3 -18.21 1.79 34.21
CA ASN A 3 -16.92 2.31 33.72
C ASN A 3 -16.51 3.67 34.30
N GLY A 4 -16.95 4.02 35.51
CA GLY A 4 -16.69 5.34 36.10
C GLY A 4 -17.46 6.49 35.45
N ILE A 5 -18.50 6.20 34.66
CA ILE A 5 -19.30 7.20 33.94
C ILE A 5 -20.76 7.12 34.41
N GLY A 6 -21.44 8.27 34.47
CA GLY A 6 -22.86 8.37 34.83
C GLY A 6 -23.13 8.56 36.32
N LEU A 7 -24.41 8.41 36.71
CA LEU A 7 -24.85 8.57 38.10
C LEU A 7 -24.61 7.30 38.93
N ALA A 8 -24.36 7.46 40.23
CA ALA A 8 -24.27 6.36 41.18
C ALA A 8 -25.64 5.68 41.37
N THR A 9 -26.68 6.48 41.58
CA THR A 9 -28.10 6.07 41.61
C THR A 9 -28.96 7.11 40.87
N PRO A 10 -30.03 6.69 40.16
CA PRO A 10 -30.96 7.62 39.52
C PRO A 10 -31.96 8.26 40.50
N ARG A 11 -32.07 7.73 41.72
CA ARG A 11 -32.97 8.25 42.76
C ARG A 11 -32.49 9.63 43.22
N GLY A 12 -33.37 10.62 43.20
CA GLY A 12 -33.06 12.00 43.59
C GLY A 12 -32.49 12.86 42.46
N SER A 13 -32.19 12.30 41.28
CA SER A 13 -31.75 13.10 40.11
C SER A 13 -32.90 13.65 39.29
N GLY A 14 -34.15 13.21 39.54
CA GLY A 14 -35.33 13.62 38.78
C GLY A 14 -35.36 13.10 37.34
N THR A 15 -34.49 12.16 36.97
CA THR A 15 -34.41 11.57 35.62
C THR A 15 -34.30 10.05 35.67
N ASN A 16 -34.46 9.39 34.52
CA ASN A 16 -34.39 7.93 34.42
C ASN A 16 -32.96 7.37 34.52
N GLY A 17 -31.92 8.23 34.63
CA GLY A 17 -30.52 7.80 34.74
C GLY A 17 -29.90 7.24 33.45
N TYR A 18 -30.49 7.52 32.29
CA TYR A 18 -29.98 7.08 30.99
C TYR A 18 -28.72 7.87 30.59
N VAL A 19 -27.66 7.16 30.21
CA VAL A 19 -26.35 7.75 29.87
C VAL A 19 -26.00 7.44 28.42
N VAL A 20 -25.71 8.48 27.63
CA VAL A 20 -25.34 8.36 26.21
C VAL A 20 -23.88 8.78 26.01
N LYS A 21 -23.19 8.12 25.09
CA LYS A 21 -21.83 8.52 24.68
C LYS A 21 -21.88 9.83 23.88
N ASN A 22 -20.98 10.76 24.18
CA ASN A 22 -20.78 11.95 23.35
C ASN A 22 -20.18 11.56 21.98
N LEU A 23 -20.92 11.78 20.89
CA LEU A 23 -20.49 11.50 19.52
C LEU A 23 -19.56 12.59 18.94
N GLY A 24 -19.62 13.82 19.46
CA GLY A 24 -18.73 14.92 19.07
C GLY A 24 -17.41 14.95 19.83
N HIS A 25 -17.20 14.05 20.80
CA HIS A 25 -15.96 13.99 21.54
C HIS A 25 -14.85 13.35 20.68
N LEU A 26 -13.98 14.19 20.13
CA LEU A 26 -12.76 13.75 19.47
C LEU A 26 -11.78 13.25 20.54
N LYS A 27 -11.44 11.96 20.47
CA LYS A 27 -10.37 11.41 21.31
C LYS A 27 -9.07 12.14 20.95
N PRO A 28 -8.38 12.80 21.90
CA PRO A 28 -7.07 13.35 21.62
C PRO A 28 -6.17 12.20 21.15
N LYS A 29 -5.48 12.37 20.01
CA LYS A 29 -4.45 11.43 19.59
C LYS A 29 -3.48 11.32 20.77
N GLY A 30 -3.31 10.11 21.30
CA GLY A 30 -2.42 9.88 22.43
C GLY A 30 -1.05 10.50 22.13
N ASN A 31 -0.42 11.09 23.14
CA ASN A 31 0.93 11.65 23.08
C ASN A 31 1.98 10.54 22.87
N SER A 32 1.88 9.78 21.78
CA SER A 32 2.95 8.95 21.24
C SER A 32 4.08 9.81 20.64
N PHE A 33 3.93 11.13 20.63
CA PHE A 33 4.89 12.10 20.10
C PHE A 33 6.01 12.48 21.10
N LYS A 34 6.17 11.78 22.22
CA LYS A 34 7.08 12.20 23.30
C LYS A 34 8.44 11.48 23.35
N SER A 35 8.83 10.68 22.36
CA SER A 35 10.18 10.09 22.39
C SER A 35 10.90 9.91 21.06
N ALA A 36 10.32 10.31 19.92
CA ALA A 36 11.07 10.35 18.67
C ALA A 36 11.63 11.76 18.50
N SER A 37 12.93 11.86 18.24
CA SER A 37 13.53 13.12 17.85
C SER A 37 12.79 13.65 16.61
N TYR A 38 12.49 14.95 16.52
CA TYR A 38 11.80 15.52 15.35
C TYR A 38 12.55 15.24 14.03
N THR A 39 13.85 14.97 14.12
CA THR A 39 14.71 14.46 13.04
C THR A 39 14.34 13.05 12.57
N GLU A 40 14.05 12.09 13.46
CA GLU A 40 13.52 10.77 13.08
C GLU A 40 12.16 10.89 12.41
N MET A 41 11.30 11.80 12.91
CA MET A 41 9.97 12.01 12.31
C MET A 41 10.02 12.56 10.88
N LEU A 42 11.09 13.30 10.52
CA LEU A 42 11.29 13.82 9.17
C LEU A 42 11.86 12.79 8.21
N GLU A 43 12.76 11.91 8.67
CA GLU A 43 13.19 10.74 7.87
C GLU A 43 12.03 9.77 7.65
N ASP A 44 11.14 9.61 8.63
CA ASP A 44 9.87 8.86 8.55
C ASP A 44 8.77 9.60 7.78
N SER A 45 8.91 10.92 7.53
CA SER A 45 7.92 11.74 6.81
C SER A 45 8.06 11.69 5.29
N LYS A 46 9.06 10.98 4.76
CA LYS A 46 9.03 10.61 3.35
C LYS A 46 7.67 9.95 3.13
N PRO A 47 6.83 10.43 2.19
CA PRO A 47 5.63 9.68 1.84
C PRO A 47 6.14 8.34 1.35
N VAL A 48 6.07 7.33 2.22
CA VAL A 48 6.28 5.94 1.83
C VAL A 48 5.12 5.71 0.88
N LEU A 49 5.38 5.90 -0.41
CA LEU A 49 4.56 5.35 -1.46
C LEU A 49 4.59 3.86 -1.19
N ARG A 50 3.61 3.38 -0.41
CA ARG A 50 3.49 1.95 -0.11
C ARG A 50 3.28 1.30 -1.46
N SER A 51 4.36 0.77 -2.01
CA SER A 51 4.31 -0.12 -3.16
C SER A 51 3.33 -1.23 -2.80
N ILE A 52 2.54 -1.64 -3.78
CA ILE A 52 1.66 -2.80 -3.62
C ILE A 52 2.54 -3.98 -3.19
N SER A 53 2.11 -4.71 -2.15
CA SER A 53 2.83 -5.88 -1.65
C SER A 53 3.06 -6.88 -2.79
N GLN A 54 4.27 -7.41 -2.92
CA GLN A 54 4.62 -8.33 -4.00
C GLN A 54 3.70 -9.56 -4.03
N ASP A 55 3.33 -10.08 -2.85
CA ASP A 55 2.37 -11.18 -2.70
C ASP A 55 1.01 -10.91 -3.38
N ILE A 56 0.52 -9.67 -3.30
CA ILE A 56 -0.77 -9.29 -3.90
C ILE A 56 -0.63 -9.26 -5.43
N VAL A 57 0.50 -8.75 -5.93
CA VAL A 57 0.78 -8.71 -7.37
C VAL A 57 0.86 -10.13 -7.93
N GLU A 58 1.59 -11.03 -7.28
CA GLU A 58 1.71 -12.43 -7.69
C GLU A 58 0.38 -13.17 -7.61
N HIS A 59 -0.42 -12.93 -6.56
CA HIS A 59 -1.74 -13.52 -6.41
C HIS A 59 -2.67 -13.09 -7.55
N ASN A 60 -2.71 -11.79 -7.86
CA ASN A 60 -3.52 -11.28 -8.97
C ASN A 60 -3.07 -11.89 -10.31
N ARG A 61 -1.75 -12.04 -10.54
CA ARG A 61 -1.21 -12.69 -11.75
C ARG A 61 -1.70 -14.13 -11.89
N LYS A 62 -1.65 -14.92 -10.81
CA LYS A 62 -2.15 -16.32 -10.81
C LYS A 62 -3.67 -16.36 -11.01
N ARG A 63 -4.40 -15.47 -10.35
CA ARG A 63 -5.86 -15.37 -10.46
C ARG A 63 -6.29 -15.07 -11.90
N GLU A 64 -5.62 -14.15 -12.59
CA GLU A 64 -5.91 -13.83 -13.99
C GLU A 64 -5.73 -15.04 -14.93
N ILE A 65 -4.75 -15.90 -14.66
CA ILE A 65 -4.55 -17.14 -15.41
C ILE A 65 -5.71 -18.09 -15.17
N GLU A 66 -6.06 -18.35 -13.90
CA GLU A 66 -7.17 -19.26 -13.57
C GLU A 66 -8.51 -18.75 -14.09
N LEU A 67 -8.77 -17.45 -14.06
CA LEU A 67 -9.97 -16.86 -14.66
C LEU A 67 -10.08 -17.18 -16.17
N LYS A 68 -8.98 -17.07 -16.91
CA LYS A 68 -8.94 -17.42 -18.34
C LYS A 68 -9.14 -18.92 -18.56
N VAL A 69 -8.62 -19.76 -17.68
CA VAL A 69 -8.82 -21.21 -17.75
C VAL A 69 -10.29 -21.56 -17.49
N VAL A 70 -10.92 -20.94 -16.49
CA VAL A 70 -12.36 -21.13 -16.20
C VAL A 70 -13.21 -20.71 -17.39
N GLN A 71 -12.95 -19.54 -17.97
CA GLN A 71 -13.65 -19.08 -19.17
C GLN A 71 -13.48 -20.08 -20.33
N PHE A 72 -12.28 -20.63 -20.53
CA PHE A 72 -12.04 -21.62 -21.57
C PHE A 72 -12.78 -22.94 -21.32
N ILE A 73 -12.90 -23.38 -20.07
CA ILE A 73 -13.70 -24.55 -19.71
C ILE A 73 -15.18 -24.29 -20.04
N GLU A 74 -15.73 -23.14 -19.64
CA GLU A 74 -17.11 -22.75 -19.97
C GLU A 74 -17.36 -22.76 -21.49
N GLU A 75 -16.42 -22.23 -22.28
CA GLU A 75 -16.52 -22.24 -23.75
C GLU A 75 -16.52 -23.67 -24.32
N LEU A 76 -15.69 -24.57 -23.78
CA LEU A 76 -15.66 -25.98 -24.20
C LEU A 76 -16.94 -26.72 -23.83
N GLU A 77 -17.46 -26.49 -22.63
CA GLU A 77 -18.72 -27.09 -22.15
C GLU A 77 -19.91 -26.63 -22.98
N VAL A 78 -20.03 -25.32 -23.24
CA VAL A 78 -21.11 -24.75 -24.08
C VAL A 78 -21.04 -25.29 -25.51
N SER A 79 -19.83 -25.55 -26.02
CA SER A 79 -19.67 -26.12 -27.37
C SER A 79 -20.23 -27.54 -27.50
N GLY A 80 -20.29 -28.30 -26.40
CA GLY A 80 -20.82 -29.67 -26.35
C GLY A 80 -20.05 -30.69 -27.21
N LYS A 81 -18.86 -30.36 -27.71
CA LYS A 81 -18.09 -31.20 -28.65
C LYS A 81 -17.15 -32.20 -27.98
N TYR A 82 -16.88 -32.04 -26.69
CA TYR A 82 -15.84 -32.77 -25.98
C TYR A 82 -16.40 -33.48 -24.75
N VAL A 83 -15.82 -34.62 -24.42
CA VAL A 83 -16.12 -35.39 -23.21
C VAL A 83 -15.37 -34.77 -22.02
N SER A 84 -15.87 -34.96 -20.80
CA SER A 84 -15.30 -34.40 -19.56
C SER A 84 -13.78 -34.57 -19.46
N ASP A 85 -13.26 -35.77 -19.74
CA ASP A 85 -11.81 -36.07 -19.65
C ASP A 85 -10.98 -35.29 -20.68
N GLU A 86 -11.54 -35.07 -21.88
CA GLU A 86 -10.87 -34.28 -22.92
C GLU A 86 -10.86 -32.78 -22.59
N ILE A 87 -11.93 -32.29 -21.95
CA ILE A 87 -12.02 -30.91 -21.46
C ILE A 87 -10.94 -30.69 -20.39
N GLU A 88 -10.78 -31.63 -19.45
CA GLU A 88 -9.76 -31.54 -18.41
C GLU A 88 -8.35 -31.48 -19.03
N HIS A 89 -8.02 -32.41 -19.94
CA HIS A 89 -6.70 -32.43 -20.58
C HIS A 89 -6.41 -31.14 -21.35
N LYS A 90 -7.39 -30.61 -22.09
CA LYS A 90 -7.24 -29.34 -22.81
C LYS A 90 -7.10 -28.15 -21.88
N SER A 91 -7.86 -28.11 -20.78
CA SER A 91 -7.80 -27.04 -19.79
C SER A 91 -6.44 -27.03 -19.08
N ASN A 92 -5.88 -28.19 -18.76
CA ASN A 92 -4.55 -28.33 -18.17
C ASN A 92 -3.46 -27.87 -19.14
N ALA A 93 -3.51 -28.31 -20.40
CA ALA A 93 -2.57 -27.84 -21.43
C ALA A 93 -2.67 -26.33 -21.67
N TYR A 94 -3.88 -25.77 -21.62
CA TYR A 94 -4.10 -24.33 -21.74
C TYR A 94 -3.56 -23.57 -20.51
N ARG A 95 -3.73 -24.12 -19.31
CA ARG A 95 -3.15 -23.58 -18.07
C ARG A 95 -1.63 -23.48 -18.16
N GLU A 96 -0.95 -24.56 -18.53
CA GLU A 96 0.52 -24.58 -18.69
C GLU A 96 1.00 -23.54 -19.70
N ARG A 97 0.34 -23.46 -20.86
CA ARG A 97 0.65 -22.46 -21.90
C ARG A 97 0.50 -21.02 -21.40
N LEU A 98 -0.55 -20.74 -20.62
CA LEU A 98 -0.77 -19.41 -20.05
C LEU A 98 0.28 -19.07 -18.98
N PHE A 99 0.69 -20.05 -18.16
CA PHE A 99 1.78 -19.87 -17.21
C PHE A 99 3.10 -19.52 -17.90
N GLU A 100 3.49 -20.27 -18.95
CA GLU A 100 4.71 -19.98 -19.71
C GLU A 100 4.69 -18.59 -20.35
N LEU A 101 3.55 -18.19 -20.94
CA LEU A 101 3.39 -16.87 -21.53
C LEU A 101 3.47 -15.75 -20.49
N ALA A 102 2.87 -15.97 -19.32
CA ALA A 102 2.90 -15.01 -18.22
C ALA A 102 4.31 -14.86 -17.63
N GLU A 103 5.10 -15.93 -17.53
CA GLU A 103 6.50 -15.83 -17.09
C GLU A 103 7.36 -15.05 -18.08
N LYS A 104 7.22 -15.32 -19.39
CA LYS A 104 7.94 -14.57 -20.43
C LYS A 104 7.63 -13.08 -20.38
N ARG A 105 6.35 -12.71 -20.32
CA ARG A 105 5.93 -11.31 -20.17
C ARG A 105 6.48 -10.67 -18.90
N HIS A 106 6.44 -11.38 -17.78
CA HIS A 106 6.97 -10.86 -16.52
C HIS A 106 8.48 -10.61 -16.57
N THR A 107 9.24 -11.45 -17.29
CA THR A 107 10.67 -11.19 -17.53
C THR A 107 10.91 -9.98 -18.42
N GLU A 108 10.10 -9.82 -19.48
CA GLU A 108 10.16 -8.67 -20.38
C GLU A 108 9.83 -7.36 -19.63
N ASP A 109 8.73 -7.33 -18.87
CA ASP A 109 8.29 -6.18 -18.08
C ASP A 109 9.36 -5.76 -17.05
N LYS A 110 10.04 -6.74 -16.42
CA LYS A 110 11.15 -6.46 -15.51
C LYS A 110 12.30 -5.78 -16.22
N ILE A 111 12.73 -6.30 -17.36
CA ILE A 111 13.82 -5.73 -18.16
C ILE A 111 13.46 -4.30 -18.59
N GLU A 112 12.24 -4.07 -19.08
CA GLU A 112 11.77 -2.73 -19.46
C GLU A 112 11.76 -1.77 -18.28
N SER A 113 11.32 -2.23 -17.09
CA SER A 113 11.32 -1.40 -15.89
C SER A 113 12.74 -1.01 -15.43
N GLU A 114 13.70 -1.93 -15.52
CA GLU A 114 15.10 -1.69 -15.19
C GLU A 114 15.73 -0.67 -16.16
N VAL A 115 15.48 -0.84 -17.46
CA VAL A 115 15.95 0.10 -18.51
C VAL A 115 15.34 1.49 -18.31
N ALA A 116 14.04 1.56 -18.01
CA ALA A 116 13.36 2.83 -17.73
C ALA A 116 13.91 3.51 -16.48
N PHE A 117 14.23 2.74 -15.44
CA PHE A 117 14.84 3.25 -14.21
C PHE A 117 16.23 3.84 -14.48
N ASP A 118 17.09 3.13 -15.21
CA ASP A 118 18.42 3.62 -15.60
C ASP A 118 18.33 4.89 -16.47
N ALA A 119 17.44 4.90 -17.47
CA ALA A 119 17.20 6.07 -18.30
C ALA A 119 16.76 7.29 -17.47
N LYS A 120 15.85 7.10 -16.51
CA LYS A 120 15.40 8.18 -15.61
C LYS A 120 16.51 8.64 -14.66
N ALA A 121 17.33 7.72 -14.16
CA ALA A 121 18.49 8.05 -13.32
C ALA A 121 19.49 8.93 -14.09
N ARG A 122 19.78 8.60 -15.35
CA ARG A 122 20.64 9.41 -16.23
C ARG A 122 20.05 10.79 -16.52
N GLN A 123 18.75 10.87 -16.79
CA GLN A 123 18.08 12.16 -16.98
C GLN A 123 18.16 13.03 -15.71
N ASN A 124 17.88 12.45 -14.54
CA ASN A 124 17.95 13.15 -13.26
C ASN A 124 19.38 13.63 -12.96
N ALA A 125 20.40 12.83 -13.27
CA ALA A 125 21.81 13.24 -13.14
C ALA A 125 22.13 14.46 -14.01
N LYS A 126 21.67 14.46 -15.26
CA LYS A 126 21.84 15.58 -16.20
C LYS A 126 21.13 16.85 -15.70
N PHE A 127 19.91 16.72 -15.16
CA PHE A 127 19.22 17.85 -14.55
C PHE A 127 19.96 18.37 -13.31
N ARG A 128 20.49 17.48 -12.47
CA ARG A 128 21.24 17.87 -11.27
C ARG A 128 22.46 18.71 -11.60
N GLU A 129 23.20 18.31 -12.63
CA GLU A 129 24.33 19.06 -13.18
C GLU A 129 23.88 20.42 -13.74
N ALA A 130 22.84 20.45 -14.57
CA ALA A 130 22.33 21.67 -15.18
C ALA A 130 21.85 22.72 -14.15
N PHE A 131 21.19 22.27 -13.08
CA PHE A 131 20.73 23.14 -12.00
C PHE A 131 21.81 23.46 -10.95
N SER A 132 23.06 23.01 -11.14
CA SER A 132 24.16 23.20 -10.17
C SER A 132 23.81 22.73 -8.75
N ILE A 133 22.99 21.68 -8.64
CA ILE A 133 22.60 21.10 -7.36
C ILE A 133 23.78 20.29 -6.84
N LYS A 134 24.36 20.74 -5.72
CA LYS A 134 25.48 20.06 -5.05
C LYS A 134 25.08 18.65 -4.64
N SER A 135 26.04 17.73 -4.63
CA SER A 135 25.85 16.33 -4.22
C SER A 135 25.31 16.17 -2.80
N ASP A 136 25.58 17.14 -1.95
CA ASP A 136 25.31 17.07 -0.52
C ASP A 136 23.90 17.56 -0.17
N ILE A 137 23.19 18.16 -1.14
CA ILE A 137 21.82 18.66 -0.98
C ILE A 137 20.87 17.46 -1.01
N LYS A 138 20.25 17.18 0.13
CA LYS A 138 19.20 16.17 0.24
C LYS A 138 17.84 16.80 0.00
N GLU A 139 16.90 15.98 -0.47
CA GLU A 139 15.50 16.37 -0.57
C GLU A 139 14.99 16.87 0.80
N GLY A 140 14.34 18.04 0.82
CA GLY A 140 13.89 18.69 2.05
C GLY A 140 14.85 19.73 2.65
N ASP A 141 16.10 19.82 2.17
CA ASP A 141 17.07 20.80 2.68
C ASP A 141 16.63 22.26 2.47
N GLY A 142 15.81 22.50 1.44
CA GLY A 142 15.19 23.80 1.17
C GLY A 142 14.25 24.28 2.26
N PHE A 143 13.78 23.44 3.19
CA PHE A 143 12.89 23.85 4.29
C PHE A 143 13.60 23.99 5.64
N ARG A 144 14.94 23.86 5.68
CA ARG A 144 15.73 23.93 6.92
C ARG A 144 15.58 25.25 7.69
N PHE A 145 15.22 26.34 7.01
CA PHE A 145 15.00 27.66 7.60
C PHE A 145 13.68 27.82 8.35
N MET A 146 12.72 26.90 8.17
CA MET A 146 11.46 26.88 8.93
C MET A 146 11.58 26.11 10.25
N ARG A 147 12.80 25.66 10.62
CA ARG A 147 13.05 25.01 11.92
C ARG A 147 13.03 26.07 13.02
N PRO A 148 12.13 25.98 14.03
CA PRO A 148 12.33 26.73 15.25
C PRO A 148 13.64 26.26 15.88
N GLU A 149 14.56 27.18 16.17
CA GLU A 149 15.77 26.87 16.92
C GLU A 149 15.35 26.36 18.30
N VAL A 150 15.51 25.06 18.54
CA VAL A 150 15.42 24.51 19.89
C VAL A 150 16.74 24.86 20.57
N PRO A 151 16.74 25.76 21.58
CA PRO A 151 17.97 26.10 22.28
C PRO A 151 18.52 24.83 22.94
N ASN A 152 19.80 24.55 22.69
CA ASN A 152 20.52 23.45 23.32
C ASN A 152 20.40 23.61 24.85
N SER A 153 19.67 22.70 25.49
CA SER A 153 19.64 22.58 26.94
C SER A 153 21.00 22.06 27.42
N PHE A 154 21.69 22.89 28.20
CA PHE A 154 22.85 22.51 29.01
C PHE A 154 22.45 21.56 30.14
#